data_AF-A0A530Z0G7-F1
#
_entry.id   AF-A0A530Z0G7-F1
#
_cell.length_a   1.000
_cell.length_b   1.000
_cell.length_c   1.000
_cell.angle_alpha   90.00
_cell.angle_beta   90.00
_cell.angle_gamma   90.00
#
_symmetry.space_group_name_H-M   'P 1'
#
loop_
_entity.id
_entity.type
_entity.pdbx_description
1 polymer ?
#
loop_
_entity_poly.entity_id
_entity_poly.type
_entity_poly.pdbx_seq_one_letter_code
_entity_poly.pdbx_strand_id
1 'polypeptide(L)'
;MDYRNATYNQVGTIDLEIDHPDRGWIPFTASPDDPEPFGRAVYEEIKDIPIAPYVAPPPARQMVQKSVVQARIMAAGKMGDAYAVLTTNPIYFARWFAPDRPVVYCDDPDAVALVQALGLDPIVILAAG
;
A
#
# COMPACT_ATOMS: atom_id res chain seq x y z
N MET A 1 35.53 -8.14 -1.18
CA MET A 1 34.14 -8.58 -0.99
C MET A 1 33.35 -7.87 -2.06
N ASP A 2 32.42 -8.56 -2.73
CA ASP A 2 31.68 -7.94 -3.82
C ASP A 2 30.33 -7.40 -3.33
N TYR A 3 29.85 -6.34 -4.00
CA TYR A 3 28.65 -5.59 -3.65
C TYR A 3 27.74 -5.45 -4.87
N ARG A 4 26.42 -5.52 -4.67
CA ARG A 4 25.44 -5.25 -5.73
C ARG A 4 24.15 -4.67 -5.20
N ASN A 5 23.32 -4.14 -6.10
CA ASN A 5 21.99 -3.61 -5.81
C ASN A 5 21.97 -2.45 -4.78
N ALA A 6 23.02 -1.64 -4.74
CA ALA A 6 23.14 -0.51 -3.83
C ALA A 6 22.06 0.55 -4.11
N THR A 7 21.26 0.85 -3.09
CA THR A 7 20.16 1.83 -3.14
C THR A 7 20.11 2.62 -1.85
N TYR A 8 19.93 3.94 -1.92
CA TYR A 8 19.65 4.73 -0.73
C TYR A 8 18.29 4.35 -0.13
N ASN A 9 18.18 4.36 1.20
CA ASN A 9 16.91 4.19 1.88
C ASN A 9 16.40 5.52 2.47
N GLN A 10 15.24 5.47 3.15
CA GLN A 10 14.57 6.65 3.67
C GLN A 10 15.39 7.46 4.68
N VAL A 11 16.35 6.82 5.38
CA VAL A 11 17.17 7.46 6.42
C VAL A 11 18.53 7.94 5.89
N GLY A 12 18.80 7.76 4.60
CA GLY A 12 20.05 8.20 3.96
C GLY A 12 21.22 7.22 4.08
N THR A 13 20.97 6.01 4.60
CA THR A 13 21.94 4.90 4.56
C THR A 13 21.75 4.10 3.26
N ILE A 14 22.63 3.13 3.00
CA ILE A 14 22.68 2.40 1.73
C ILE A 14 22.30 0.95 1.98
N ASP A 15 21.20 0.51 1.39
CA ASP A 15 20.82 -0.90 1.34
C ASP A 15 21.51 -1.55 0.13
N LEU A 16 22.16 -2.69 0.32
CA LEU A 16 22.86 -3.45 -0.72
C LEU A 16 22.87 -4.95 -0.42
N GLU A 17 23.35 -5.75 -1.36
CA GLU A 17 23.71 -7.15 -1.11
C GLU A 17 25.23 -7.29 -1.07
N ILE A 18 25.72 -8.08 -0.10
CA ILE A 18 27.14 -8.42 0.06
C ILE A 18 27.34 -9.91 -0.20
N ASP A 19 28.42 -10.29 -0.89
CA ASP A 19 28.75 -11.70 -1.12
C ASP A 19 29.43 -12.32 0.12
N HIS A 20 28.69 -13.11 0.88
CA HIS A 20 29.15 -13.79 2.08
C HIS A 20 29.66 -15.20 1.75
N PRO A 21 30.86 -15.61 2.21
CA PRO A 21 31.52 -16.85 1.80
C PRO A 21 30.67 -18.12 2.01
N ASP A 22 29.92 -18.18 3.12
CA ASP A 22 29.08 -19.34 3.44
C ASP A 22 27.60 -19.21 3.03
N ARG A 23 27.14 -18.00 2.69
CA ARG A 23 25.71 -17.69 2.51
C ARG A 23 25.38 -17.11 1.14
N GLY A 24 26.39 -16.87 0.31
CA GLY A 24 26.27 -16.11 -0.93
C GLY A 24 25.80 -14.68 -0.65
N TRP A 25 25.04 -14.13 -1.60
CA TRP A 25 24.49 -12.78 -1.52
C TRP A 25 23.45 -12.64 -0.39
N ILE A 26 23.74 -11.78 0.59
CA ILE A 26 22.85 -11.48 1.70
C ILE A 26 22.55 -9.97 1.78
N PRO A 27 21.35 -9.57 2.23
CA PRO A 27 21.02 -8.17 2.42
C PRO A 27 21.86 -7.55 3.54
N PHE A 28 22.27 -6.30 3.34
CA PHE A 28 23.05 -5.51 4.28
C PHE A 28 22.68 -4.02 4.17
N THR A 29 22.80 -3.29 5.26
CA THR A 29 22.63 -1.84 5.29
C THR A 29 23.94 -1.21 5.75
N ALA A 30 24.62 -0.48 4.86
CA ALA A 30 25.83 0.27 5.18
C ALA A 30 25.48 1.66 5.71
N SER A 31 26.07 2.03 6.84
CA SER A 31 25.82 3.30 7.53
C SER A 31 27.13 3.96 7.98
N PRO A 32 27.28 5.29 7.86
CA PRO A 32 28.43 6.01 8.42
C PRO A 32 28.42 5.97 9.95
N ASP A 33 27.24 5.82 10.55
CA ASP A 33 27.00 5.75 11.99
C ASP A 33 26.84 4.30 12.50
N ASP A 34 27.22 3.30 11.69
CA ASP A 34 27.14 1.89 12.10
C ASP A 34 27.95 1.67 13.39
N PRO A 35 27.43 0.96 14.42
CA PRO A 35 28.21 0.65 15.61
C PRO A 35 29.42 -0.25 15.31
N GLU A 36 29.33 -1.13 14.32
CA GLU A 36 30.38 -2.05 13.93
C GLU A 36 31.34 -1.39 12.91
N PRO A 37 32.68 -1.59 13.03
CA PRO A 37 33.64 -1.05 12.08
C PRO A 37 33.39 -1.47 10.63
N PHE A 38 32.83 -2.66 10.44
CA PHE A 38 32.55 -3.21 9.12
C PHE A 38 31.52 -2.38 8.35
N GLY A 39 30.39 -2.01 8.97
CA GLY A 39 29.36 -1.21 8.30
C GLY A 39 29.84 0.17 7.87
N ARG A 40 30.67 0.82 8.70
CA ARG A 40 31.30 2.12 8.36
C ARG A 40 32.30 1.99 7.22
N ALA A 41 33.12 0.95 7.22
CA ALA A 41 34.08 0.70 6.15
C ALA A 41 33.39 0.46 4.80
N VAL A 42 32.33 -0.34 4.79
CA VAL A 42 31.51 -0.57 3.59
C VAL A 42 30.89 0.73 3.09
N TYR A 43 30.33 1.55 4.00
CA TYR A 43 29.75 2.85 3.63
C TYR A 43 30.77 3.77 2.97
N GLU A 44 31.95 3.93 3.58
CA GLU A 44 33.02 4.77 3.05
C GLU A 44 33.54 4.29 1.70
N GLU A 45 33.56 2.98 1.45
CA GLU A 45 34.00 2.38 0.17
C GLU A 45 33.01 2.64 -0.97
N ILE A 46 31.70 2.56 -0.69
CA ILE A 46 30.66 2.60 -1.74
C ILE A 46 29.95 3.95 -1.89
N LYS A 47 30.10 4.90 -0.95
CA LYS A 47 29.35 6.17 -1.00
C LYS A 47 29.62 7.03 -2.24
N ASP A 48 30.76 6.83 -2.89
CA ASP A 48 31.20 7.61 -4.06
C ASP A 48 30.94 6.90 -5.41
N ILE A 49 30.39 5.68 -5.40
CA ILE A 49 29.94 4.99 -6.62
C ILE A 49 28.47 5.36 -6.96
N PRO A 50 28.02 5.16 -8.20
CA PRO A 50 26.61 5.38 -8.54
C PRO A 50 25.68 4.47 -7.72
N ILE A 51 24.95 5.05 -6.76
CA ILE A 51 23.94 4.39 -5.92
C ILE A 51 22.55 4.77 -6.43
N ALA A 52 21.64 3.80 -6.52
CA ALA A 52 20.27 4.08 -6.92
C ALA A 52 19.58 4.99 -5.88
N PRO A 53 18.81 5.99 -6.30
CA PRO A 53 18.11 6.87 -5.36
C PRO A 53 17.01 6.09 -4.62
N TYR A 54 16.71 6.54 -3.40
CA TYR A 54 15.54 6.05 -2.67
C TYR A 54 14.25 6.39 -3.43
N VAL A 55 13.41 5.38 -3.66
CA VAL A 55 12.05 5.55 -4.16
C VAL A 55 11.08 5.25 -3.03
N ALA A 56 10.39 6.28 -2.56
CA ALA A 56 9.37 6.11 -1.53
C ALA A 56 8.27 5.14 -2.01
N PRO A 57 7.76 4.25 -1.14
CA PRO A 57 6.64 3.42 -1.50
C PRO A 57 5.44 4.29 -1.84
N PRO A 58 4.56 3.84 -2.76
CA PRO A 58 3.32 4.54 -3.04
C PRO A 58 2.51 4.78 -1.74
N PRO A 59 1.79 5.90 -1.63
CA PRO A 59 0.93 6.14 -0.49
C PRO A 59 -0.08 5.02 -0.34
N ALA A 60 -0.40 4.66 0.91
CA ALA A 60 -1.42 3.67 1.19
C ALA A 60 -2.77 4.10 0.57
N ARG A 61 -3.45 3.17 -0.09
CA ARG A 61 -4.77 3.43 -0.68
C ARG A 61 -5.77 3.77 0.42
N GLN A 62 -6.53 4.83 0.22
CA GLN A 62 -7.54 5.26 1.18
C GLN A 62 -8.69 4.26 1.24
N MET A 63 -9.21 4.02 2.44
CA MET A 63 -10.30 3.09 2.69
C MET A 63 -11.41 3.76 3.47
N VAL A 64 -12.62 3.26 3.28
CA VAL A 64 -13.82 3.67 4.01
C VAL A 64 -14.54 2.43 4.55
N GLN A 65 -15.10 2.56 5.76
CA GLN A 65 -15.90 1.50 6.36
C GLN A 65 -17.19 1.27 5.56
N LYS A 66 -17.55 0.01 5.30
CA LYS A 66 -18.80 -0.35 4.61
C LYS A 66 -20.02 0.18 5.36
N SER A 67 -19.99 0.20 6.70
CA SER A 67 -21.04 0.78 7.52
C SER A 67 -21.22 2.28 7.30
N VAL A 68 -20.13 3.03 7.10
CA VAL A 68 -20.17 4.47 6.76
C VAL A 68 -20.78 4.67 5.37
N VAL A 69 -20.36 3.86 4.38
CA VAL A 69 -20.95 3.88 3.04
C VAL A 69 -22.45 3.60 3.09
N GLN A 70 -22.86 2.55 3.82
CA GLN A 70 -24.27 2.20 4.03
C GLN A 70 -25.04 3.33 4.71
N ALA A 71 -24.49 3.96 5.74
CA ALA A 71 -25.13 5.09 6.43
C ALA A 71 -25.35 6.27 5.48
N ARG A 72 -24.38 6.59 4.62
CA ARG A 72 -24.49 7.67 3.62
C ARG A 72 -25.52 7.33 2.53
N ILE A 73 -25.53 6.09 2.03
CA ILE A 73 -26.56 5.61 1.09
C ILE A 73 -27.96 5.62 1.72
N MET A 74 -28.08 5.23 2.98
CA MET A 74 -29.32 5.26 3.75
C MET A 74 -29.83 6.69 3.94
N ALA A 75 -28.94 7.64 4.27
CA ALA A 75 -29.30 9.05 4.37
C ALA A 75 -29.80 9.63 3.03
N ALA A 76 -29.32 9.10 1.91
CA ALA A 76 -29.81 9.45 0.58
C ALA A 76 -31.10 8.71 0.16
N GLY A 77 -31.67 7.85 1.02
CA GLY A 77 -32.87 7.07 0.72
C GLY A 77 -32.68 5.97 -0.33
N LYS A 78 -31.42 5.58 -0.61
CA LYS A 78 -31.06 4.68 -1.72
C LYS A 78 -30.71 3.25 -1.30
N MET A 79 -30.94 2.89 -0.03
CA MET A 79 -30.53 1.58 0.49
C MET A 79 -31.27 0.40 -0.17
N GLY A 80 -32.55 0.58 -0.54
CA GLY A 80 -33.32 -0.44 -1.26
C GLY A 80 -32.72 -0.76 -2.64
N ASP A 81 -32.46 0.28 -3.43
CA ASP A 81 -31.81 0.17 -4.74
C ASP A 81 -30.41 -0.47 -4.61
N ALA A 82 -29.63 -0.04 -3.60
CA ALA A 82 -28.28 -0.58 -3.36
C ALA A 82 -28.31 -2.06 -3.01
N TYR A 83 -29.26 -2.49 -2.16
CA TYR A 83 -29.42 -3.88 -1.80
C TYR A 83 -29.81 -4.75 -3.00
N ALA A 84 -30.69 -4.26 -3.88
CA ALA A 84 -31.07 -4.97 -5.10
C ALA A 84 -29.87 -5.18 -6.03
N VAL A 85 -29.03 -4.16 -6.25
CA VAL A 85 -27.81 -4.27 -7.07
C VAL A 85 -26.83 -5.29 -6.46
N LEU A 86 -26.56 -5.18 -5.16
CA LEU A 86 -25.60 -6.04 -4.47
C LEU A 86 -26.01 -7.52 -4.45
N THR A 87 -27.30 -7.81 -4.41
CA THR A 87 -27.82 -9.19 -4.36
C THR A 87 -28.07 -9.81 -5.74
N THR A 88 -28.06 -9.02 -6.81
CA THR A 88 -28.24 -9.52 -8.19
C THR A 88 -26.98 -10.22 -8.72
N ASN A 89 -25.79 -9.86 -8.22
CA ASN A 89 -24.52 -10.47 -8.61
C ASN A 89 -23.89 -11.22 -7.43
N PRO A 90 -23.66 -12.56 -7.53
CA PRO A 90 -23.11 -13.34 -6.43
C PRO A 90 -21.71 -12.92 -5.99
N ILE A 91 -20.90 -12.33 -6.89
CA ILE A 91 -19.57 -11.81 -6.56
C ILE A 91 -19.66 -10.51 -5.76
N TYR A 92 -20.57 -9.61 -6.15
CA TYR A 92 -20.82 -8.38 -5.39
C TYR A 92 -21.38 -8.70 -4.01
N PHE A 93 -22.31 -9.65 -3.94
CA PHE A 93 -22.81 -10.16 -2.68
C PHE A 93 -21.66 -10.69 -1.80
N ALA A 94 -20.87 -11.64 -2.29
CA ALA A 94 -19.78 -12.24 -1.53
C ALA A 94 -18.75 -11.20 -1.03
N ARG A 95 -18.35 -10.25 -1.90
CA ARG A 95 -17.38 -9.20 -1.53
C ARG A 95 -17.96 -8.19 -0.56
N TRP A 96 -19.21 -7.76 -0.75
CA TRP A 96 -19.82 -6.74 0.09
C TRP A 96 -20.17 -7.28 1.49
N PHE A 97 -20.68 -8.51 1.57
CA PHE A 97 -21.14 -9.10 2.83
C PHE A 97 -20.09 -9.97 3.54
N ALA A 98 -18.85 -10.05 3.03
CA ALA A 98 -17.74 -10.69 3.73
C ALA A 98 -17.45 -10.00 5.08
N PRO A 99 -17.61 -10.68 6.23
CA PRO A 99 -17.50 -10.08 7.56
C PRO A 99 -16.05 -9.73 7.95
N ASP A 100 -15.07 -10.43 7.40
CA ASP A 100 -13.63 -10.21 7.61
C ASP A 100 -13.06 -9.05 6.76
N ARG A 101 -13.88 -8.45 5.89
CA ARG A 101 -13.51 -7.33 5.02
C ARG A 101 -14.44 -6.14 5.27
N PRO A 102 -14.36 -5.44 6.43
CA PRO A 102 -15.33 -4.41 6.80
C PRO A 102 -15.18 -3.08 6.03
N VAL A 103 -14.14 -2.96 5.21
CA VAL A 103 -13.76 -1.75 4.49
C VAL A 103 -13.75 -1.99 2.98
N VAL A 104 -13.91 -0.91 2.22
CA VAL A 104 -13.66 -0.86 0.78
C VAL A 104 -12.64 0.24 0.48
N TYR A 105 -11.90 0.10 -0.60
CA TYR A 105 -11.06 1.21 -1.07
C TYR A 105 -11.94 2.31 -1.63
N CYS A 106 -11.57 3.57 -1.38
CA CYS A 106 -12.34 4.74 -1.84
C CYS A 106 -12.39 4.81 -3.38
N ASP A 107 -11.38 4.24 -4.03
CA ASP A 107 -11.22 4.14 -5.49
C ASP A 107 -11.55 2.73 -6.04
N ASP A 108 -12.22 1.86 -5.26
CA ASP A 108 -12.62 0.54 -5.76
C ASP A 108 -13.64 0.70 -6.91
N PRO A 109 -13.36 0.16 -8.11
CA PRO A 109 -14.18 0.44 -9.30
C PRO A 109 -15.60 -0.12 -9.16
N ASP A 110 -15.79 -1.23 -8.45
CA ASP A 110 -17.12 -1.80 -8.22
C ASP A 110 -17.91 -0.96 -7.21
N ALA A 111 -17.25 -0.45 -6.16
CA ALA A 111 -17.87 0.47 -5.22
C ALA A 111 -18.26 1.80 -5.89
N VAL A 112 -17.38 2.36 -6.73
CA VAL A 112 -17.66 3.57 -7.52
C VAL A 112 -18.84 3.34 -8.45
N ALA A 113 -18.85 2.22 -9.19
CA ALA A 113 -19.93 1.88 -10.11
C ALA A 113 -21.27 1.69 -9.38
N LEU A 114 -21.28 1.04 -8.21
CA LEU A 114 -22.48 0.91 -7.37
C LEU A 114 -23.02 2.29 -7.00
N VAL A 115 -22.18 3.20 -6.50
CA VAL A 115 -22.61 4.55 -6.09
C VAL A 115 -23.15 5.35 -7.28
N GLN A 116 -22.49 5.29 -8.43
CA GLN A 116 -22.94 5.96 -9.65
C GLN A 116 -24.27 5.40 -10.17
N ALA A 117 -24.46 4.07 -10.13
CA ALA A 117 -25.72 3.44 -10.53
C ALA A 117 -26.91 3.87 -9.66
N LEU A 118 -26.65 4.29 -8.42
CA LEU A 118 -27.66 4.84 -7.51
C LEU A 118 -27.96 6.33 -7.77
N GLY A 119 -27.19 6.99 -8.65
CA GLY A 119 -27.27 8.42 -8.93
C GLY A 119 -26.63 9.29 -7.83
N LEU A 120 -25.70 8.72 -7.05
CA LEU A 120 -25.01 9.40 -5.96
C LEU A 120 -23.58 9.79 -6.37
N ASP A 121 -22.97 10.73 -5.63
CA ASP A 121 -21.59 11.16 -5.86
C ASP A 121 -20.59 10.24 -5.12
N PRO A 122 -19.72 9.50 -5.84
CA PRO A 122 -18.69 8.65 -5.24
C PRO A 122 -17.74 9.40 -4.31
N ILE A 123 -17.42 10.66 -4.59
CA ILE A 123 -16.51 11.45 -3.75
C ILE A 123 -17.13 11.66 -2.37
N VAL A 124 -18.45 11.82 -2.28
CA VAL A 124 -19.16 12.01 -1.00
C VAL A 124 -19.38 10.67 -0.30
N ILE A 125 -19.85 9.66 -1.03
CA ILE A 125 -20.23 8.38 -0.45
C ILE A 125 -19.00 7.56 -0.02
N LEU A 126 -17.94 7.56 -0.82
CA LEU A 126 -16.71 6.78 -0.59
C LEU A 126 -15.59 7.61 0.04
N ALA A 127 -15.81 8.88 0.39
CA ALA A 127 -14.82 9.67 1.10
C ALA A 127 -14.25 8.91 2.31
N ALA A 128 -12.92 8.91 2.45
CA ALA A 128 -12.27 8.50 3.68
C ALA A 128 -12.92 9.24 4.87
N GLY A 129 -13.30 8.47 5.89
CA GLY A 129 -14.00 8.95 7.08
C GLY A 129 -13.08 9.06 8.27
#